data_AF-J0KEL6-F1
#
_entry.id   AF-J0KEL6-F1
#
_cell.length_a   1.000
_cell.length_b   1.000
_cell.length_c   1.000
_cell.angle_alpha   90.00
_cell.angle_beta   90.00
_cell.angle_gamma   90.00
#
_symmetry.space_group_name_H-M   'P 1'
#
loop_
_entity.id
_entity.type
_entity.pdbx_description
1 polymer ?
#
loop_
_entity_poly.entity_id
_entity_poly.type
_entity_poly.pdbx_seq_one_letter_code
_entity_poly.pdbx_strand_id
1 'polypeptide(L)'
;MVFFAHTRQGYENYLSLGLTATAPLWVTADVLQEDELHGPELQGANVTVFNWTIEPGDTEAIAGAMHTIAEHHSGHTIWAEGTAAVD
;
A
#
# COMPACT_ATOMS: atom_id res chain seq x y z
N MET A 1 -9.57 8.03 2.80
CA MET A 1 -8.09 7.94 2.75
C MET A 1 -7.73 6.74 1.87
N VAL A 2 -6.52 6.70 1.31
CA VAL A 2 -5.97 5.54 0.63
C VAL A 2 -4.77 5.05 1.42
N PHE A 3 -4.64 3.74 1.60
CA PHE A 3 -3.51 3.14 2.29
C PHE A 3 -2.54 2.57 1.25
N PHE A 4 -1.28 2.97 1.32
CA PHE A 4 -0.22 2.48 0.44
C PHE A 4 0.78 1.68 1.27
N ALA A 5 0.86 0.38 1.00
CA ALA A 5 1.81 -0.54 1.60
C ALA A 5 2.85 -0.96 0.55
N HIS A 6 4.06 -0.41 0.66
CA HIS A 6 5.20 -0.79 -0.20
C HIS A 6 6.15 -1.78 0.48
N THR A 7 5.87 -2.15 1.72
CA THR A 7 6.50 -3.28 2.42
C THR A 7 5.48 -4.23 3.03
N ARG A 8 5.97 -5.42 3.40
CA ARG A 8 5.22 -6.41 4.20
C ARG A 8 4.70 -5.80 5.50
N GLN A 9 5.52 -5.00 6.19
CA GLN A 9 5.11 -4.39 7.45
C GLN A 9 3.98 -3.37 7.26
N GLY A 10 4.02 -2.60 6.17
CA GLY A 10 2.93 -1.70 5.78
C GLY A 10 1.61 -2.45 5.60
N TYR A 11 1.63 -3.60 4.94
CA TYR A 11 0.44 -4.45 4.79
C TYR A 11 -0.09 -4.98 6.13
N GLU A 12 0.78 -5.47 7.00
CA GLU A 12 0.37 -5.94 8.34
C GLU A 12 -0.25 -4.81 9.18
N ASN A 13 0.30 -3.60 9.07
CA ASN A 13 -0.26 -2.41 9.71
C ASN A 13 -1.67 -2.12 9.19
N TYR A 14 -1.90 -2.19 7.87
CA TYR A 14 -3.23 -2.04 7.27
C TYR A 14 -4.25 -3.01 7.88
N LEU A 15 -3.89 -4.29 7.98
CA LEU A 15 -4.76 -5.31 8.59
C LEU A 15 -5.04 -5.01 10.07
N SER A 16 -4.00 -4.67 10.83
CA SER A 16 -4.11 -4.39 12.27
C SER A 16 -5.04 -3.21 12.59
N LEU A 17 -5.13 -2.25 11.67
CA LEU A 17 -5.99 -1.07 11.80
C LEU A 17 -7.45 -1.35 11.42
N GLY A 18 -7.77 -2.56 10.90
CA GLY A 18 -9.13 -2.94 10.51
C GLY A 18 -9.68 -2.12 9.34
N LEU A 19 -8.80 -1.64 8.46
CA LEU A 19 -9.15 -0.71 7.38
C LEU A 19 -9.74 -1.37 6.13
N THR A 20 -9.79 -2.71 6.09
CA THR A 20 -10.26 -3.54 4.96
C THR A 20 -11.52 -2.99 4.29
N ALA A 21 -12.55 -2.62 5.06
CA ALA A 21 -13.82 -2.15 4.51
C ALA A 21 -13.92 -0.62 4.26
N THR A 22 -12.92 0.17 4.68
CA THR A 22 -13.04 1.63 4.77
C THR A 22 -11.94 2.42 4.05
N ALA A 23 -10.80 1.79 3.77
CA ALA A 23 -9.73 2.39 2.99
C ALA A 23 -9.27 1.44 1.88
N PRO A 24 -9.25 1.89 0.62
CA PRO A 24 -8.58 1.16 -0.45
C PRO A 24 -7.11 0.92 -0.10
N LEU A 25 -6.63 -0.27 -0.43
CA LEU A 25 -5.24 -0.68 -0.27
C LEU A 25 -4.55 -0.67 -1.62
N TRP A 26 -3.42 0.03 -1.71
CA TRP A 26 -2.48 -0.09 -2.82
C TRP A 26 -1.23 -0.80 -2.32
N VAL A 27 -0.74 -1.77 -3.09
CA VAL A 27 0.48 -2.54 -2.79
C VAL A 27 1.39 -2.62 -3.99
N THR A 28 2.69 -2.79 -3.75
CA THR A 28 3.67 -3.11 -4.80
C THR A 28 3.64 -4.60 -5.15
N ALA A 29 4.18 -4.97 -6.32
CA ALA A 29 4.07 -6.32 -6.89
C ALA A 29 4.68 -7.46 -6.04
N ASP A 30 5.47 -7.13 -5.02
CA ASP A 30 6.27 -8.03 -4.21
C ASP A 30 5.87 -8.08 -2.72
N VAL A 31 4.90 -7.25 -2.30
CA VAL A 31 4.45 -7.20 -0.91
C VAL A 31 3.55 -8.39 -0.56
N LEU A 32 2.71 -8.81 -1.50
CA LEU A 32 1.74 -9.89 -1.33
C LEU A 32 1.95 -10.98 -2.37
N GLN A 33 1.81 -12.23 -1.94
CA GLN A 33 1.65 -13.37 -2.82
C GLN A 33 0.21 -13.46 -3.36
N GLU A 34 0.01 -14.21 -4.44
CA GLU A 34 -1.30 -14.31 -5.10
C GLU A 34 -2.37 -14.97 -4.21
N ASP A 35 -1.99 -15.93 -3.37
CA ASP A 35 -2.88 -16.54 -2.38
C ASP A 35 -3.30 -15.55 -1.30
N GLU A 36 -2.41 -14.63 -0.89
CA GLU A 36 -2.72 -13.58 0.07
C GLU A 36 -3.67 -12.52 -0.49
N LEU A 37 -3.50 -12.14 -1.77
CA LEU A 37 -4.40 -11.21 -2.47
C LEU A 37 -5.84 -11.71 -2.52
N HIS A 38 -6.02 -13.02 -2.53
CA HIS A 38 -7.32 -13.70 -2.53
C HIS A 38 -7.67 -14.35 -1.19
N GLY A 39 -6.88 -14.05 -0.15
CA GLY A 39 -7.03 -14.59 1.20
C GLY A 39 -8.21 -13.98 1.97
N PRO A 40 -8.62 -14.63 3.07
CA PRO A 40 -9.71 -14.16 3.92
C PRO A 40 -9.44 -12.79 4.57
N GLU A 41 -8.17 -12.43 4.79
CA GLU A 41 -7.75 -11.16 5.41
C GLU A 41 -8.14 -9.93 4.57
N LEU A 42 -8.18 -10.10 3.24
CA LEU A 42 -8.54 -9.06 2.28
C LEU A 42 -9.99 -9.18 1.80
N GLN A 43 -10.80 -10.02 2.44
CA GLN A 43 -12.20 -10.15 2.08
C GLN A 43 -12.93 -8.81 2.28
N GLY A 44 -13.45 -8.26 1.17
CA GLY A 44 -14.13 -6.97 1.17
C GLY A 44 -13.20 -5.76 1.04
N ALA A 45 -11.88 -5.96 0.93
CA ALA A 45 -10.94 -4.90 0.59
C ALA A 45 -11.03 -4.51 -0.88
N ASN A 46 -10.85 -3.22 -1.14
CA ASN A 46 -10.56 -2.71 -2.47
C ASN A 46 -9.03 -2.64 -2.64
N VAL A 47 -8.44 -3.65 -3.28
CA VAL A 47 -6.99 -3.80 -3.42
C VAL A 47 -6.57 -3.49 -4.85
N THR A 48 -5.53 -2.68 -5.01
CA THR A 48 -4.85 -2.43 -6.28
C THR A 48 -3.38 -2.79 -6.14
N VAL A 49 -2.86 -3.58 -7.08
CA VAL A 49 -1.46 -4.00 -7.10
C VAL A 49 -0.75 -3.28 -8.23
N PHE A 50 0.34 -2.57 -7.93
CA PHE A 50 1.22 -2.03 -8.97
C PHE A 50 1.89 -3.17 -9.74
N ASN A 51 2.13 -2.97 -11.03
CA ASN A 51 2.84 -3.93 -11.87
C ASN A 51 4.38 -3.76 -11.84
N TRP A 52 4.89 -3.00 -10.86
CA TRP A 52 6.32 -2.85 -10.59
C TRP A 52 6.60 -3.01 -9.09
N THR A 53 7.85 -3.33 -8.77
CA THR A 53 8.38 -3.39 -7.41
C THR A 53 9.00 -2.05 -7.03
N ILE A 54 9.09 -1.79 -5.73
CA ILE A 54 9.76 -0.61 -5.18
C ILE A 54 10.80 -1.11 -4.20
N GLU A 55 12.05 -0.77 -4.44
CA GLU A 55 13.13 -1.15 -3.52
C GLU A 55 12.96 -0.41 -2.18
N PRO A 56 13.24 -1.08 -1.04
CA PRO A 56 13.19 -0.43 0.26
C PRO A 56 14.08 0.82 0.30
N GLY A 57 13.48 1.97 0.61
CA GLY A 57 14.18 3.25 0.70
C GLY A 57 14.33 4.02 -0.62
N ASP A 58 13.81 3.49 -1.74
CA ASP A 58 13.73 4.25 -3.00
C ASP A 58 12.64 5.33 -2.91
N THR A 59 13.06 6.49 -2.39
CA THR A 59 12.15 7.62 -2.15
C THR A 59 11.56 8.19 -3.44
N GLU A 60 12.24 8.07 -4.58
CA GLU A 60 11.74 8.55 -5.87
C GLU A 60 10.64 7.61 -6.39
N ALA A 61 10.86 6.30 -6.33
CA ALA A 61 9.84 5.32 -6.70
C ALA A 61 8.60 5.39 -5.80
N ILE A 62 8.79 5.57 -4.48
CA ILE A 62 7.69 5.79 -3.52
C ILE A 62 6.90 7.05 -3.91
N ALA A 63 7.58 8.16 -4.19
CA ALA A 63 6.93 9.41 -4.60
C ALA A 63 6.15 9.25 -5.92
N GLY A 64 6.71 8.52 -6.90
CA GLY A 64 6.03 8.21 -8.16
C GLY A 64 4.77 7.35 -7.97
N ALA A 65 4.83 6.35 -7.10
CA ALA A 65 3.67 5.54 -6.74
C ALA A 65 2.59 6.39 -6.04
N MET A 66 2.98 7.24 -5.10
CA MET A 66 2.05 8.18 -4.44
C MET A 66 1.41 9.16 -5.43
N HIS A 67 2.17 9.64 -6.41
CA HIS A 67 1.62 10.48 -7.49
C HIS A 67 0.55 9.74 -8.28
N THR A 68 0.84 8.50 -8.70
CA THR A 68 -0.13 7.65 -9.43
C THR A 68 -1.40 7.42 -8.60
N ILE A 69 -1.26 7.13 -7.30
CA ILE A 69 -2.42 6.96 -6.40
C ILE A 69 -3.25 8.25 -6.35
N ALA A 70 -2.60 9.42 -6.28
CA ALA A 70 -3.28 10.71 -6.21
C ALA A 70 -4.08 11.04 -7.47
N GLU A 71 -3.61 10.61 -8.65
CA GLU A 71 -4.35 10.74 -9.91
C GLU A 71 -5.65 9.93 -9.88
N HIS A 72 -5.63 8.73 -9.29
CA HIS A 72 -6.81 7.87 -9.18
C HIS A 72 -7.76 8.28 -8.04
N HIS A 73 -7.23 8.83 -6.95
CA HIS A 73 -7.98 9.16 -5.72
C HIS A 73 -7.85 10.64 -5.38
N SER A 74 -8.18 11.52 -6.32
CA SER A 74 -8.03 12.96 -6.16
C SER A 74 -8.71 13.49 -4.88
N GLY A 75 -7.99 14.34 -4.14
CA GLY A 75 -8.47 14.93 -2.88
C GLY A 75 -8.45 14.01 -1.66
N HIS A 76 -8.02 12.75 -1.80
CA HIS A 76 -7.88 11.84 -0.67
C HIS A 76 -6.48 11.91 -0.06
N THR A 77 -6.40 11.85 1.27
CA THR A 77 -5.13 11.62 1.97
C THR A 77 -4.60 10.23 1.64
N ILE A 78 -3.34 10.16 1.25
CA ILE A 78 -2.58 8.91 1.07
C ILE A 78 -1.76 8.68 2.32
N TRP A 79 -1.98 7.56 3.00
CA TRP A 79 -1.09 7.08 4.04
C TRP A 79 -0.05 6.18 3.39
N ALA A 80 1.22 6.43 3.64
CA ALA A 80 2.33 5.56 3.27
C ALA A 80 3.24 5.45 4.49
N GLU A 81 3.84 4.28 4.67
CA GLU A 81 4.87 4.13 5.69
C GLU A 81 6.08 5.00 5.38
N GLY A 82 6.59 5.68 6.40
CA GLY A 82 7.84 6.42 6.33
C GLY A 82 9.02 5.52 6.68
N THR A 83 10.18 5.79 6.11
CA THR A 83 11.44 5.24 6.62
C THR A 83 11.77 5.91 7.95
N ALA A 84 11.96 5.14 9.02
CA ALA A 84 12.60 5.69 10.21
C ALA A 84 14.00 6.17 9.80
N ALA A 85 14.29 7.46 10.02
CA ALA A 85 15.65 7.95 9.87
C ALA A 85 16.51 7.19 10.89
N VAL A 86 17.47 6.41 10.40
CA VAL A 86 18.58 5.94 11.21
C VAL A 86 19.62 7.05 11.21
N ASP A 87 19.74 7.74 12.34
CA ASP A 87 20.82 8.70 12.60
C ASP A 87 22.21 8.03 12.61
#